data_AF-A0A094BXA5-F1
#
_entry.id   AF-A0A094BXA5-F1
#
_cell.length_a   1.000
_cell.length_b   1.000
_cell.length_c   1.000
_cell.angle_alpha   90.00
_cell.angle_beta   90.00
_cell.angle_gamma   90.00
#
_symmetry.space_group_name_H-M   'P 1'
#
loop_
_entity.id
_entity.type
_entity.pdbx_description
1 polymer ?
#
loop_
_entity_poly.entity_id
_entity_poly.type
_entity_poly.pdbx_seq_one_letter_code
_entity_poly.pdbx_strand_id
1 'polypeptide(L)'
;MCPPNVAQNKRDILEKEGATIVPVPHIMADWIKVPLPTWVEMLDKLLLWSYTDYDRILYLDADVYLVESLNGIFDDAAAQDHEVSVEKTHENDVGKLPTKYSLAGVVDGGSGSREHPMSENYMNAGFFLIRPDKMLYDHLMAFVERPESFSVSMMEQNLINDVFRQDGPMPWKKMDPKWDTSCPEPEDVKNGYRTIHSKLWKVKASPCDIDPVIGRMWYKTLGHMESHYAQIPLR
;
A
#
# COMPACT_ATOMS: atom_id res chain seq x y z
N MET A 1 -4.64 -10.75 -1.62
CA MET A 1 -6.06 -10.76 -1.18
C MET A 1 -6.96 -10.52 -2.38
N CYS A 2 -8.13 -11.15 -2.43
CA CYS A 2 -9.05 -11.11 -3.56
C CYS A 2 -10.48 -10.85 -3.09
N PRO A 3 -11.03 -9.65 -3.31
CA PRO A 3 -12.42 -9.35 -2.98
C PRO A 3 -13.42 -10.20 -3.79
N PRO A 4 -14.68 -10.32 -3.33
CA PRO A 4 -15.64 -11.27 -3.87
C PRO A 4 -16.07 -10.95 -5.32
N ASN A 5 -15.96 -9.69 -5.73
CA ASN A 5 -16.37 -9.16 -7.04
C ASN A 5 -15.34 -9.37 -8.18
N VAL A 6 -14.16 -9.92 -7.89
CA VAL A 6 -13.16 -10.25 -8.92
C VAL A 6 -13.64 -11.45 -9.76
N ALA A 7 -13.73 -11.26 -11.09
CA ALA A 7 -14.19 -12.30 -12.01
C ALA A 7 -13.31 -13.56 -11.97
N GLN A 8 -13.93 -14.74 -12.05
CA GLN A 8 -13.25 -16.03 -11.91
C GLN A 8 -12.11 -16.20 -12.93
N ASN A 9 -12.32 -15.81 -14.17
CA ASN A 9 -11.28 -15.91 -15.20
C ASN A 9 -10.01 -15.10 -14.87
N LYS A 10 -10.14 -13.98 -14.14
CA LYS A 10 -8.98 -13.21 -13.65
C LYS A 10 -8.27 -13.94 -12.51
N ARG A 11 -9.01 -14.55 -11.60
CA ARG A 11 -8.46 -15.37 -10.51
C ARG A 11 -7.68 -16.56 -11.08
N ASP A 12 -8.26 -17.27 -12.04
CA ASP A 12 -7.64 -18.42 -12.70
C ASP A 12 -6.33 -18.04 -13.41
N ILE A 13 -6.27 -16.86 -14.03
CA ILE A 13 -5.04 -16.34 -14.64
C ILE A 13 -3.99 -16.13 -13.55
N LEU A 14 -4.31 -15.37 -12.51
CA LEU A 14 -3.39 -15.08 -11.40
C LEU A 14 -2.87 -16.35 -10.71
N GLU A 15 -3.72 -17.35 -10.47
CA GLU A 15 -3.29 -18.66 -9.93
C GLU A 15 -2.31 -19.37 -10.85
N LYS A 16 -2.55 -19.34 -12.17
CA LYS A 16 -1.63 -19.93 -13.16
C LYS A 16 -0.29 -19.19 -13.23
N GLU A 17 -0.26 -17.91 -12.90
CA GLU A 17 0.99 -17.13 -12.77
C GLU A 17 1.71 -17.39 -11.45
N GLY A 18 1.16 -18.23 -10.57
CA GLY A 18 1.74 -18.60 -9.28
C GLY A 18 1.24 -17.79 -8.09
N ALA A 19 0.23 -16.92 -8.27
CA ALA A 19 -0.37 -16.20 -7.16
C ALA A 19 -1.23 -17.13 -6.28
N THR A 20 -1.15 -16.97 -4.97
CA THR A 20 -2.13 -17.55 -4.04
C THR A 20 -3.34 -16.63 -3.95
N ILE A 21 -4.52 -17.13 -4.33
CA ILE A 21 -5.77 -16.39 -4.19
C ILE A 21 -6.31 -16.57 -2.79
N VAL A 22 -6.34 -15.48 -2.02
CA VAL A 22 -6.97 -15.46 -0.70
C VAL A 22 -8.26 -14.65 -0.78
N PRO A 23 -9.43 -15.29 -0.82
CA PRO A 23 -10.71 -14.60 -0.81
C PRO A 23 -10.89 -13.81 0.48
N VAL A 24 -11.39 -12.58 0.37
CA VAL A 24 -11.67 -11.72 1.53
C VAL A 24 -13.07 -11.11 1.43
N PRO A 25 -13.76 -10.88 2.56
CA PRO A 25 -14.99 -10.10 2.56
C PRO A 25 -14.68 -8.62 2.33
N HIS A 26 -15.69 -7.84 1.93
CA HIS A 26 -15.62 -6.39 1.99
C HIS A 26 -15.80 -5.89 3.42
N ILE A 27 -14.97 -4.94 3.84
CA ILE A 27 -15.20 -4.11 5.02
C ILE A 27 -16.11 -2.96 4.61
N MET A 28 -17.26 -2.86 5.28
CA MET A 28 -18.27 -1.84 5.01
C MET A 28 -18.54 -1.03 6.28
N ALA A 29 -18.74 0.27 6.13
CA ALA A 29 -19.18 1.15 7.20
C ALA A 29 -20.25 2.11 6.68
N ASP A 30 -21.46 2.05 7.26
CA ASP A 30 -22.62 2.77 6.73
C ASP A 30 -22.47 4.29 6.76
N TRP A 31 -21.66 4.82 7.68
CA TRP A 31 -21.42 6.26 7.81
C TRP A 31 -20.48 6.81 6.74
N ILE A 32 -19.68 5.95 6.09
CA ILE A 32 -18.75 6.38 5.04
C ILE A 32 -19.53 6.58 3.75
N LYS A 33 -19.63 7.85 3.33
CA LYS A 33 -20.28 8.25 2.08
C LYS A 33 -19.21 8.75 1.10
N VAL A 34 -18.92 7.97 0.08
CA VAL A 34 -17.93 8.27 -0.95
C VAL A 34 -18.59 8.42 -2.33
N PRO A 35 -18.02 9.24 -3.24
CA PRO A 35 -18.57 9.44 -4.58
C PRO A 35 -18.62 8.17 -5.43
N LEU A 36 -17.65 7.26 -5.24
CA LEU A 36 -17.56 5.99 -5.93
C LEU A 36 -17.74 4.87 -4.90
N PRO A 37 -18.77 4.01 -4.98
CA PRO A 37 -19.00 2.96 -4.00
C PRO A 37 -17.79 2.02 -3.80
N THR A 38 -17.02 1.80 -4.88
CA THR A 38 -15.80 0.98 -4.85
C THR A 38 -14.67 1.59 -4.03
N TRP A 39 -14.72 2.88 -3.67
CA TRP A 39 -13.75 3.47 -2.75
C TRP A 39 -13.86 2.93 -1.34
N VAL A 40 -15.05 2.52 -0.89
CA VAL A 40 -15.21 1.89 0.44
C VAL A 40 -14.40 0.59 0.52
N GLU A 41 -14.27 -0.13 -0.59
CA GLU A 41 -13.51 -1.38 -0.70
C GLU A 41 -12.00 -1.19 -0.38
N MET A 42 -11.48 0.04 -0.37
CA MET A 42 -10.09 0.28 0.02
C MET A 42 -9.83 -0.04 1.50
N LEU A 43 -10.88 -0.06 2.34
CA LEU A 43 -10.79 -0.53 3.72
C LEU A 43 -10.43 -2.01 3.82
N ASP A 44 -10.65 -2.80 2.77
CA ASP A 44 -10.32 -4.23 2.78
C ASP A 44 -8.83 -4.45 3.06
N LYS A 45 -7.95 -3.50 2.70
CA LYS A 45 -6.51 -3.53 3.02
C LYS A 45 -6.25 -3.72 4.52
N LEU A 46 -7.13 -3.24 5.40
CA LEU A 46 -6.97 -3.39 6.85
C LEU A 46 -6.98 -4.86 7.29
N LEU A 47 -7.61 -5.75 6.50
CA LEU A 47 -7.59 -7.18 6.78
C LEU A 47 -6.16 -7.74 6.83
N LEU A 48 -5.17 -7.13 6.18
CA LEU A 48 -3.77 -7.57 6.22
C LEU A 48 -3.23 -7.72 7.66
N TRP A 49 -3.67 -6.88 8.60
CA TRP A 49 -3.27 -6.99 10.00
C TRP A 49 -3.78 -8.26 10.69
N SER A 50 -4.83 -8.89 10.16
CA SER A 50 -5.38 -10.14 10.70
C SER A 50 -4.62 -11.40 10.24
N TYR A 51 -3.68 -11.28 9.29
CA TYR A 51 -3.01 -12.41 8.65
C TYR A 51 -1.77 -12.85 9.45
N THR A 52 -1.98 -13.25 10.69
CA THR A 52 -0.91 -13.55 11.66
C THR A 52 -0.11 -14.83 11.37
N ASP A 53 -0.47 -15.57 10.31
CA ASP A 53 0.33 -16.68 9.80
C ASP A 53 1.60 -16.20 9.06
N TYR A 54 1.64 -14.92 8.70
CA TYR A 54 2.82 -14.28 8.12
C TYR A 54 3.55 -13.45 9.18
N ASP A 55 4.87 -13.58 9.24
CA ASP A 55 5.68 -12.73 10.13
C ASP A 55 5.72 -11.28 9.63
N ARG A 56 5.84 -11.06 8.32
CA ARG A 56 5.78 -9.74 7.70
C ARG A 56 5.02 -9.81 6.39
N ILE A 57 4.35 -8.72 6.05
CA ILE A 57 3.67 -8.55 4.77
C ILE A 57 4.10 -7.23 4.18
N LEU A 58 4.57 -7.26 2.93
CA LEU A 58 4.70 -6.09 2.09
C LEU A 58 3.43 -5.98 1.23
N TYR A 59 2.77 -4.83 1.31
CA TYR A 59 1.61 -4.49 0.51
C TYR A 59 1.99 -3.57 -0.65
N LEU A 60 1.50 -3.88 -1.84
CA LEU A 60 1.59 -3.07 -3.06
C LEU A 60 0.18 -2.90 -3.63
N ASP A 61 -0.19 -1.67 -3.99
CA ASP A 61 -1.36 -1.44 -4.81
C ASP A 61 -1.20 -2.04 -6.21
N ALA A 62 -2.32 -2.39 -6.85
CA ALA A 62 -2.31 -3.08 -8.14
C ALA A 62 -1.80 -2.22 -9.31
N ASP A 63 -1.60 -0.92 -9.10
CA ASP A 63 -0.95 0.03 -10.02
C ASP A 63 0.50 0.36 -9.62
N VAL A 64 1.10 -0.45 -8.75
CA VAL A 64 2.56 -0.45 -8.54
C VAL A 64 3.23 -1.34 -9.59
N TYR A 65 4.14 -0.75 -10.35
CA TYR A 65 4.97 -1.40 -11.36
C TYR A 65 6.38 -1.65 -10.82
N LEU A 66 6.84 -2.91 -10.88
CA LEU A 66 8.18 -3.28 -10.48
C LEU A 66 9.20 -2.96 -11.58
N VAL A 67 10.21 -2.18 -11.23
CA VAL A 67 11.35 -1.83 -12.08
C VAL A 67 12.53 -2.74 -11.78
N GLU A 68 12.76 -3.02 -10.50
CA GLU A 68 13.82 -3.88 -10.01
C GLU A 68 13.31 -4.83 -8.91
N SER A 69 14.17 -5.75 -8.47
CA SER A 69 13.85 -6.67 -7.38
C SER A 69 13.61 -5.92 -6.07
N LEU A 70 12.61 -6.34 -5.32
CA LEU A 70 12.35 -5.91 -3.94
C LEU A 70 13.05 -6.79 -2.89
N ASN A 71 13.96 -7.67 -3.33
CA ASN A 71 14.79 -8.44 -2.41
C ASN A 71 15.58 -7.49 -1.51
N GLY A 72 15.50 -7.73 -0.20
CA GLY A 72 16.14 -6.90 0.83
C GLY A 72 15.23 -5.86 1.49
N ILE A 73 13.99 -5.69 1.02
CA ILE A 73 13.05 -4.73 1.63
C ILE A 73 12.71 -5.08 3.09
N PHE A 74 12.70 -6.38 3.43
CA PHE A 74 12.48 -6.85 4.80
C PHE A 74 13.71 -6.63 5.72
N ASP A 75 14.88 -6.34 5.15
CA ASP A 75 16.09 -6.00 5.89
C ASP A 75 16.19 -4.50 6.21
N ASP A 76 15.28 -3.67 5.68
CA ASP A 76 15.21 -2.24 5.98
C ASP A 76 15.01 -2.06 7.50
N ALA A 77 15.73 -1.12 8.10
CA ALA A 77 15.63 -0.84 9.52
C ALA A 77 14.22 -0.36 9.92
N ALA A 78 13.53 0.32 9.01
CA ALA A 78 12.14 0.73 9.21
C ALA A 78 11.19 -0.48 9.31
N ALA A 79 11.49 -1.58 8.62
CA ALA A 79 10.67 -2.80 8.58
C ALA A 79 10.74 -3.66 9.85
N GLN A 80 11.72 -3.41 10.72
CA GLN A 80 11.90 -4.13 11.99
C GLN A 80 10.81 -3.79 13.01
N ASP A 81 10.77 -4.51 14.13
CA ASP A 81 9.85 -4.20 15.22
C ASP A 81 10.25 -2.94 15.99
N HIS A 82 9.24 -2.16 16.36
CA HIS A 82 9.36 -0.95 17.16
C HIS A 82 8.51 -1.09 18.43
N GLU A 83 9.00 -0.52 19.53
CA GLU A 83 8.27 -0.47 20.79
C GLU A 83 7.15 0.57 20.72
N VAL A 84 5.99 0.23 21.26
CA VAL A 84 4.89 1.18 21.45
C VAL A 84 5.24 2.16 22.58
N SER A 85 5.03 3.45 22.34
CA SER A 85 5.26 4.48 23.36
C SER A 85 4.08 4.53 24.33
N VAL A 86 4.26 3.91 25.50
CA VAL A 86 3.26 3.88 26.58
C VAL A 86 2.90 5.29 27.05
N GLU A 87 3.88 6.19 27.14
CA GLU A 87 3.68 7.59 27.58
C GLU A 87 2.75 8.38 26.66
N LYS A 88 2.69 8.02 25.38
CA LYS A 88 1.85 8.64 24.36
C LYS A 88 0.54 7.88 24.13
N THR A 89 0.34 6.76 24.82
CA THR A 89 -0.89 5.97 24.69
C THR A 89 -1.98 6.62 25.51
N HIS A 90 -3.16 6.81 24.91
CA HIS A 90 -4.32 7.33 25.63
C HIS A 90 -4.74 6.37 26.75
N GLU A 91 -5.19 6.87 27.90
CA GLU A 91 -5.54 6.05 29.07
C GLU A 91 -6.53 4.92 28.73
N ASN A 92 -7.52 5.21 27.88
CA ASN A 92 -8.52 4.25 27.43
C ASN A 92 -7.99 3.15 26.49
N ASP A 93 -6.77 3.32 25.97
CA ASP A 93 -6.11 2.39 25.03
C ASP A 93 -4.96 1.60 25.69
N VAL A 94 -4.67 1.86 26.97
CA VAL A 94 -3.66 1.11 27.73
C VAL A 94 -4.07 -0.37 27.80
N GLY A 95 -3.14 -1.26 27.40
CA GLY A 95 -3.38 -2.71 27.33
C GLY A 95 -4.21 -3.17 26.12
N LYS A 96 -4.63 -2.25 25.23
CA LYS A 96 -5.33 -2.56 23.98
C LYS A 96 -4.44 -2.42 22.74
N LEU A 97 -3.20 -1.97 22.92
CA LEU A 97 -2.15 -1.95 21.91
C LEU A 97 -1.12 -3.07 22.20
N PRO A 98 -0.47 -3.64 21.16
CA PRO A 98 0.63 -4.57 21.38
C PRO A 98 1.82 -3.88 22.04
N THR A 99 2.79 -4.64 22.53
CA THR A 99 4.06 -4.06 23.02
C THR A 99 4.98 -3.66 21.88
N LYS A 100 4.95 -4.42 20.78
CA LYS A 100 5.75 -4.22 19.57
C LYS A 100 4.88 -4.22 18.32
N TYR A 101 5.22 -3.36 17.38
CA TYR A 101 4.56 -3.26 16.08
C TYR A 101 5.59 -3.01 14.98
N SER A 102 5.19 -3.25 13.74
CA SER A 102 5.92 -2.77 12.57
C SER A 102 4.91 -2.19 11.58
N LEU A 103 5.13 -0.94 11.19
CA LEU A 103 4.51 -0.30 10.05
C LEU A 103 5.57 0.61 9.43
N ALA A 104 5.97 0.29 8.22
CA ALA A 104 6.97 1.03 7.46
C ALA A 104 6.41 1.38 6.08
N GLY A 105 6.72 2.57 5.58
CA GLY A 105 6.28 2.98 4.25
C GLY A 105 7.11 4.13 3.70
N VAL A 106 6.80 4.53 2.47
CA VAL A 106 7.38 5.71 1.85
C VAL A 106 6.48 6.94 2.09
N VAL A 107 7.08 8.13 1.99
CA VAL A 107 6.32 9.38 2.06
C VAL A 107 5.45 9.50 0.82
N ASP A 108 4.19 9.91 1.00
CA ASP A 108 3.35 10.24 -0.13
C ASP A 108 3.81 11.56 -0.78
N GLY A 109 4.24 11.47 -2.03
CA GLY A 109 4.60 12.65 -2.82
C GLY A 109 3.41 13.56 -3.15
N GLY A 110 2.19 13.00 -3.16
CA GLY A 110 0.98 13.70 -3.59
C GLY A 110 1.15 14.34 -4.97
N SER A 111 0.63 15.55 -5.14
CA SER A 111 0.92 16.43 -6.30
C SER A 111 2.14 17.33 -6.09
N GLY A 112 2.87 17.18 -4.99
CA GLY A 112 4.16 17.83 -4.77
C GLY A 112 5.25 17.14 -5.60
N SER A 113 6.41 17.78 -5.74
CA SER A 113 7.55 17.04 -6.28
C SER A 113 8.02 16.01 -5.25
N ARG A 114 8.58 14.90 -5.70
CA ARG A 114 9.20 13.88 -4.84
C ARG A 114 10.19 14.47 -3.84
N GLU A 115 10.92 15.49 -4.25
CA GLU A 115 11.93 16.19 -3.43
C GLU A 115 11.31 17.15 -2.40
N HIS A 116 10.07 17.57 -2.63
CA HIS A 116 9.33 18.50 -1.79
C HIS A 116 7.90 18.00 -1.58
N PRO A 117 7.73 16.88 -0.85
CA PRO A 117 6.41 16.35 -0.54
C PRO A 117 5.61 17.39 0.25
N MET A 118 4.29 17.35 0.10
CA MET A 118 3.39 18.25 0.84
C MET A 118 3.48 18.05 2.36
N SER A 119 3.83 16.83 2.81
CA SER A 119 4.09 16.51 4.20
C SER A 119 5.08 15.36 4.30
N GLU A 120 6.18 15.56 5.03
CA GLU A 120 7.15 14.49 5.32
C GLU A 120 6.63 13.44 6.31
N ASN A 121 5.48 13.69 6.93
CA ASN A 121 4.87 12.88 7.98
C ASN A 121 3.60 12.16 7.51
N TYR A 122 3.35 12.15 6.20
CA TYR A 122 2.20 11.51 5.59
C TYR A 122 2.65 10.34 4.71
N MET A 123 2.30 9.13 5.10
CA MET A 123 2.69 7.88 4.45
C MET A 123 1.79 7.59 3.25
N ASN A 124 2.37 7.04 2.18
CA ASN A 124 1.63 6.44 1.08
C ASN A 124 1.08 5.05 1.50
N ALA A 125 -0.22 4.81 1.34
CA ALA A 125 -0.88 3.54 1.69
C ALA A 125 -1.08 2.59 0.51
N GLY A 126 -0.44 2.85 -0.63
CA GLY A 126 -0.29 1.87 -1.71
C GLY A 126 1.04 1.15 -1.69
N PHE A 127 1.97 1.53 -0.82
CA PHE A 127 3.22 0.81 -0.62
C PHE A 127 3.67 0.87 0.84
N PHE A 128 3.48 -0.23 1.58
CA PHE A 128 3.86 -0.30 2.99
C PHE A 128 4.11 -1.74 3.45
N LEU A 129 4.91 -1.89 4.51
CA LEU A 129 5.27 -3.15 5.14
C LEU A 129 4.74 -3.17 6.57
N ILE A 130 4.16 -4.30 6.98
CA ILE A 130 3.67 -4.51 8.35
C ILE A 130 4.16 -5.81 8.95
N ARG A 131 4.13 -5.86 10.29
CA ARG A 131 3.91 -7.10 11.04
C ARG A 131 2.42 -7.24 11.33
N PRO A 132 1.74 -8.26 10.79
CA PRO A 132 0.35 -8.53 11.15
C PRO A 132 0.20 -8.73 12.67
N ASP A 133 -0.81 -8.12 13.25
CA ASP A 133 -1.10 -8.21 14.68
C ASP A 133 -2.60 -8.04 14.90
N LYS A 134 -3.23 -9.03 15.52
CA LYS A 134 -4.68 -9.02 15.73
C LYS A 134 -5.15 -7.89 16.64
N MET A 135 -4.34 -7.45 17.62
CA MET A 135 -4.70 -6.29 18.46
C MET A 135 -4.72 -5.01 17.63
N LEU A 136 -3.78 -4.85 16.69
CA LEU A 136 -3.78 -3.71 15.78
C LEU A 136 -4.93 -3.77 14.78
N TYR A 137 -5.27 -4.95 14.27
CA TYR A 137 -6.46 -5.11 13.43
C TYR A 137 -7.73 -4.66 14.17
N ASP A 138 -7.95 -5.18 15.38
CA ASP A 138 -9.12 -4.84 16.19
C ASP A 138 -9.12 -3.33 16.55
N HIS A 139 -7.95 -2.73 16.79
CA HIS A 139 -7.80 -1.29 17.01
C HIS A 139 -8.18 -0.47 15.78
N LEU A 140 -7.70 -0.83 14.58
CA LEU A 140 -8.05 -0.17 13.31
C LEU A 140 -9.56 -0.28 13.02
N MET A 141 -10.15 -1.45 13.26
CA MET A 141 -11.58 -1.67 13.07
C MET A 141 -12.43 -0.80 14.02
N ALA A 142 -11.96 -0.52 15.24
CA ALA A 142 -12.64 0.39 16.16
C ALA A 142 -12.70 1.85 15.65
N PHE A 143 -11.79 2.27 14.75
CA PHE A 143 -11.92 3.52 14.01
C PHE A 143 -12.98 3.39 12.92
N VAL A 144 -12.93 2.33 12.10
CA VAL A 144 -13.91 2.07 11.04
C VAL A 144 -15.35 2.04 11.56
N GLU A 145 -15.59 1.43 12.73
CA GLU A 145 -16.92 1.34 13.34
C GLU A 145 -17.43 2.66 13.92
N ARG A 146 -16.53 3.62 14.19
CA ARG A 146 -16.86 4.90 14.82
C ARG A 146 -17.09 5.97 13.74
N PRO A 147 -18.31 6.54 13.63
CA PRO A 147 -18.57 7.62 12.68
C PRO A 147 -17.61 8.80 12.85
N GLU A 148 -17.15 9.34 11.71
CA GLU A 148 -16.32 10.55 11.64
C GLU A 148 -14.99 10.47 12.40
N SER A 149 -14.51 9.25 12.69
CA SER A 149 -13.27 9.02 13.44
C SER A 149 -11.99 9.32 12.64
N PHE A 150 -12.09 9.38 11.31
CA PHE A 150 -11.03 9.77 10.39
C PHE A 150 -11.62 10.45 9.15
N SER A 151 -10.80 11.21 8.43
CA SER A 151 -11.21 11.83 7.16
C SER A 151 -11.28 10.80 6.04
N VAL A 152 -12.43 10.68 5.37
CA VAL A 152 -12.62 9.72 4.26
C VAL A 152 -12.05 10.21 2.92
N SER A 153 -11.43 11.39 2.86
CA SER A 153 -10.95 11.99 1.58
C SER A 153 -9.86 11.19 0.87
N MET A 154 -9.07 10.41 1.62
CA MET A 154 -8.08 9.44 1.12
C MET A 154 -8.28 8.06 1.76
N MET A 155 -9.52 7.77 2.20
CA MET A 155 -9.92 6.47 2.75
C MET A 155 -8.97 5.93 3.83
N GLU A 156 -8.52 4.69 3.69
CA GLU A 156 -7.65 3.97 4.61
C GLU A 156 -6.29 4.65 4.76
N GLN A 157 -5.80 5.41 3.78
CA GLN A 157 -4.54 6.15 3.92
C GLN A 157 -4.63 7.18 5.05
N ASN A 158 -5.75 7.90 5.14
CA ASN A 158 -5.98 8.84 6.25
C ASN A 158 -6.14 8.10 7.58
N LEU A 159 -6.93 7.03 7.61
CA LEU A 159 -7.10 6.22 8.82
C LEU A 159 -5.74 5.73 9.35
N ILE A 160 -4.91 5.14 8.48
CA ILE A 160 -3.58 4.64 8.85
C ILE A 160 -2.70 5.81 9.32
N ASN A 161 -2.69 6.94 8.63
CA ASN A 161 -1.91 8.10 9.06
C ASN A 161 -2.41 8.72 10.37
N ASP A 162 -3.70 8.68 10.68
CA ASP A 162 -4.26 9.15 11.95
C ASP A 162 -3.88 8.23 13.11
N VAL A 163 -3.98 6.91 12.92
CA VAL A 163 -3.64 5.89 13.95
C VAL A 163 -2.14 5.83 14.20
N PHE A 164 -1.34 5.87 13.13
CA PHE A 164 0.12 5.73 13.19
C PHE A 164 0.86 7.07 12.99
N ARG A 165 0.22 8.20 13.33
CA ARG A 165 0.81 9.54 13.25
C ARG A 165 2.14 9.66 14.01
N GLN A 166 3.02 10.52 13.51
CA GLN A 166 4.39 10.66 14.01
C GLN A 166 4.50 11.08 15.50
N ASP A 167 3.51 11.82 16.01
CA ASP A 167 3.44 12.24 17.40
C ASP A 167 2.66 11.26 18.31
N GLY A 168 2.12 10.18 17.75
CA GLY A 168 1.34 9.16 18.46
C GLY A 168 2.18 8.07 19.13
N PRO A 169 1.52 7.04 19.72
CA PRO A 169 2.19 5.95 20.41
C PRO A 169 2.86 4.94 19.46
N MET A 170 2.40 4.88 18.22
CA MET A 170 2.87 3.93 17.20
C MET A 170 3.20 4.64 15.89
N PRO A 171 4.17 5.56 15.85
CA PRO A 171 4.49 6.28 14.62
C PRO A 171 5.00 5.33 13.53
N TRP A 172 4.41 5.40 12.33
CA TRP A 172 4.93 4.67 11.16
C TRP A 172 6.39 5.07 10.87
N LYS A 173 7.15 4.18 10.25
CA LYS A 173 8.58 4.39 9.98
C LYS A 173 8.86 4.65 8.51
N LYS A 174 9.65 5.69 8.25
CA LYS A 174 10.05 6.08 6.91
C LYS A 174 11.10 5.12 6.36
N MET A 175 10.76 4.45 5.27
CA MET A 175 11.67 3.59 4.51
C MET A 175 12.54 4.42 3.56
N ASP A 176 13.55 3.80 2.94
CA ASP A 176 14.27 4.41 1.82
C ASP A 176 13.26 4.82 0.72
N PRO A 177 13.22 6.10 0.30
CA PRO A 177 12.33 6.54 -0.77
C PRO A 177 12.57 5.82 -2.10
N LYS A 178 13.71 5.14 -2.30
CA LYS A 178 13.96 4.32 -3.49
C LYS A 178 13.08 3.08 -3.57
N TRP A 179 12.40 2.68 -2.51
CA TRP A 179 11.50 1.53 -2.59
C TRP A 179 10.32 1.79 -3.52
N ASP A 180 9.66 2.94 -3.38
CA ASP A 180 8.50 3.30 -4.17
C ASP A 180 8.40 4.80 -4.41
N THR A 181 7.93 5.18 -5.60
CA THR A 181 7.68 6.58 -5.95
C THR A 181 6.40 6.76 -6.76
N SER A 182 5.60 7.74 -6.33
CA SER A 182 4.59 8.36 -7.16
C SER A 182 5.25 9.28 -8.19
N CYS A 183 4.61 9.47 -9.34
CA CYS A 183 5.08 10.41 -10.37
C CYS A 183 6.54 10.23 -10.82
N PRO A 184 6.91 9.03 -11.27
CA PRO A 184 8.29 8.76 -11.64
C PRO A 184 8.72 9.53 -12.89
N GLU A 185 9.98 9.89 -12.90
CA GLU A 185 10.71 10.33 -14.08
C GLU A 185 11.67 9.22 -14.56
N PRO A 186 12.10 9.25 -15.83
CA PRO A 186 13.10 8.29 -16.34
C PRO A 186 14.41 8.27 -15.54
N GLU A 187 14.73 9.37 -14.86
CA GLU A 187 15.93 9.47 -14.02
C GLU A 187 15.79 8.72 -12.70
N ASP A 188 14.58 8.58 -12.15
CA ASP A 188 14.34 7.81 -10.93
C ASP A 188 14.68 6.33 -11.15
N VAL A 189 14.29 5.77 -12.30
CA VAL A 189 14.66 4.41 -12.72
C VAL A 189 16.18 4.24 -12.75
N LYS A 190 16.92 5.20 -13.34
CA LYS A 190 18.39 5.14 -13.39
C LYS A 190 19.04 5.27 -12.02
N ASN A 191 18.40 6.00 -11.11
CA ASN A 191 18.88 6.24 -9.75
C ASN A 191 18.56 5.09 -8.78
N GLY A 192 17.96 4.00 -9.28
CA GLY A 192 17.73 2.75 -8.53
C GLY A 192 16.43 2.74 -7.74
N TYR A 193 15.41 3.48 -8.19
CA TYR A 193 14.05 3.29 -7.68
C TYR A 193 13.52 1.93 -8.11
N ARG A 194 12.98 1.17 -7.14
CA ARG A 194 12.61 -0.24 -7.33
C ARG A 194 11.19 -0.40 -7.84
N THR A 195 10.27 0.47 -7.44
CA THR A 195 8.90 0.51 -7.98
C THR A 195 8.46 1.89 -8.41
N ILE A 196 7.44 1.88 -9.25
CA ILE A 196 6.73 3.02 -9.79
C ILE A 196 5.26 2.88 -9.41
N HIS A 197 4.69 3.86 -8.74
CA HIS A 197 3.30 3.84 -8.34
C HIS A 197 2.47 4.79 -9.20
N SER A 198 1.91 4.25 -10.28
CA SER A 198 1.02 5.00 -11.16
C SER A 198 0.27 4.10 -12.14
N LYS A 199 -0.85 4.61 -12.67
CA LYS A 199 -1.67 3.91 -13.68
C LYS A 199 -1.02 4.01 -15.05
N LEU A 200 0.09 3.29 -15.26
CA LEU A 200 0.97 3.40 -16.44
C LEU A 200 0.29 3.05 -17.79
N TRP A 201 -0.87 2.40 -17.75
CA TRP A 201 -1.72 2.18 -18.93
C TRP A 201 -2.51 3.43 -19.37
N LYS A 202 -2.40 4.56 -18.66
CA LYS A 202 -3.03 5.85 -19.02
C LYS A 202 -1.97 6.85 -19.46
N VAL A 203 -2.35 7.78 -20.34
CA VAL A 203 -1.51 8.94 -20.68
C VAL A 203 -1.69 10.05 -19.65
N LYS A 204 -2.96 10.33 -19.30
CA LYS A 204 -3.31 11.23 -18.21
C LYS A 204 -3.63 10.45 -16.96
N ALA A 205 -2.87 10.68 -15.91
CA ALA A 205 -3.07 10.08 -14.60
C ALA A 205 -3.04 11.18 -13.53
N SER A 206 -3.55 10.82 -12.36
CA SER A 206 -3.46 11.65 -11.16
C SER A 206 -2.57 10.89 -10.18
N PRO A 207 -1.64 11.57 -9.48
CA PRO A 207 -1.50 13.03 -9.40
C PRO A 207 -0.74 13.70 -10.57
N CYS A 208 -0.16 12.93 -11.48
CA CYS A 208 0.68 13.43 -12.58
C CYS A 208 0.45 12.63 -13.88
N ASP A 209 0.68 13.28 -15.01
CA ASP A 209 0.70 12.63 -16.32
C ASP A 209 1.91 11.68 -16.44
N ILE A 210 1.75 10.64 -17.25
CA ILE A 210 2.78 9.60 -17.40
C ILE A 210 3.82 10.04 -18.42
N ASP A 211 5.10 10.06 -18.01
CA ASP A 211 6.21 10.28 -18.94
C ASP A 211 6.19 9.18 -20.04
N PRO A 212 6.32 9.55 -21.33
CA PRO A 212 6.24 8.57 -22.42
C PRO A 212 7.29 7.45 -22.37
N VAL A 213 8.48 7.70 -21.79
CA VAL A 213 9.51 6.67 -21.60
C VAL A 213 9.03 5.67 -20.55
N ILE A 214 8.52 6.15 -19.42
CA ILE A 214 7.98 5.30 -18.34
C ILE A 214 6.78 4.49 -18.84
N GLY A 215 5.83 5.13 -19.52
CA GLY A 215 4.68 4.43 -20.11
C GLY A 215 5.09 3.33 -21.09
N ARG A 216 6.12 3.56 -21.92
CA ARG A 216 6.67 2.52 -22.81
C ARG A 216 7.27 1.34 -22.07
N MET A 217 7.85 1.52 -20.87
CA MET A 217 8.36 0.41 -20.07
C MET A 217 7.23 -0.54 -19.68
N TRP A 218 6.09 -0.01 -19.22
CA TRP A 218 4.90 -0.81 -18.91
C TRP A 218 4.41 -1.62 -20.11
N TYR A 219 4.18 -0.98 -21.25
CA TYR A 219 3.69 -1.67 -22.45
C TYR A 219 4.68 -2.69 -22.99
N LYS A 220 5.99 -2.45 -22.85
CA LYS A 220 7.01 -3.43 -23.20
C LYS A 220 6.93 -4.66 -22.30
N THR A 221 6.82 -4.48 -20.99
CA THR A 221 6.69 -5.58 -20.02
C THR A 221 5.40 -6.36 -20.25
N LEU A 222 4.28 -5.68 -20.46
CA LEU A 222 3.00 -6.32 -20.80
C LEU A 222 3.13 -7.14 -22.10
N GLY A 223 3.72 -6.57 -23.15
CA GLY A 223 3.93 -7.27 -24.41
C GLY A 223 4.84 -8.50 -24.26
N HIS A 224 5.84 -8.44 -23.38
CA HIS A 224 6.66 -9.61 -23.05
C HIS A 224 5.86 -10.72 -22.38
N MET A 225 5.01 -10.38 -21.39
CA MET A 225 4.14 -11.34 -20.72
C MET A 225 3.13 -11.96 -21.69
N GLU A 226 2.42 -11.13 -22.47
CA GLU A 226 1.45 -11.60 -23.46
C GLU A 226 2.11 -12.51 -24.51
N SER A 227 3.31 -12.17 -24.97
CA SER A 227 4.06 -12.99 -25.93
C SER A 227 4.47 -14.34 -25.32
N HIS A 228 4.89 -14.36 -24.05
CA HIS A 228 5.21 -15.59 -23.34
C HIS A 228 4.00 -16.55 -23.32
N TYR A 229 2.82 -16.06 -22.95
CA TYR A 229 1.59 -16.87 -22.91
C TYR A 229 1.07 -17.27 -24.28
N ALA A 230 1.24 -16.40 -25.28
CA ALA A 230 0.90 -16.71 -26.66
C ALA A 230 1.93 -17.64 -27.33
N GLN A 231 3.01 -18.03 -26.63
CA GLN A 231 4.14 -18.79 -27.18
C GLN A 231 4.77 -18.12 -28.41
N ILE A 232 4.74 -16.79 -28.45
CA ILE A 232 5.35 -15.98 -29.51
C ILE A 232 6.78 -15.66 -29.08
N PRO A 233 7.81 -16.04 -29.88
CA PRO A 233 9.18 -15.71 -29.57
C PRO A 233 9.39 -14.19 -29.54
N LEU A 234 10.02 -13.68 -28.47
CA LEU A 234 10.50 -12.30 -28.43
C LEU A 234 11.64 -12.14 -29.44
N ARG A 235 11.54 -11.12 -30.30
CA ARG A 235 12.58 -10.74 -31.26
C ARG A 235 13.54 -9.73 -30.67
#